data_AF-A0A3N0Z9I8-F1
#
_entry.id   AF-A0A3N0Z9I8-F1
#
_cell.length_a   1.000
_cell.length_b   1.000
_cell.length_c   1.000
_cell.angle_alpha   90.00
_cell.angle_beta   90.00
_cell.angle_gamma   90.00
#
_symmetry.space_group_name_H-M   'P 1'
#
loop_
_entity.id
_entity.type
_entity.pdbx_description
1 polymer ?
#
loop_
_entity_poly.entity_id
_entity_poly.type
_entity_poly.pdbx_seq_one_letter_code
_entity_poly.pdbx_strand_id
1 'polypeptide(L)'
;MEGDSVTLHTGVKTNQQEQIKWYFNDIRIAQINGDQSQICTDVQCNEGTERFRDRLKLDHQTGSLTIMDIRTTDSGLYELKIISSRISGKIFNVTVHGVSAAERDEVKRKSVKEGESVTLDPGVIRKQNYLMLWYFNDTLIAEISDLSYNCTDDQCKDGDERFRDRLKLDHQTGSLTIMNITDTDSGLYELKIIIINSNISFSITRVKRFSVTVIAIPDSGLSSGVKAGIVVGVLLLMAAAVAVIYYRHKMYTPVMEIHQSAVILLLIFSVSSFTHGQPDYIKPRYIKFLNQHFGPSMTVQKCTSEIRKRDITGTDDGCKPVNTFIQANSNDIRAVCGRGGTPQGGNLFKSNQPFPVITCKLQSGQRPPRCEYGTGKKSTRYVVLGCAEGWPVHYEEGIPDAKKTG
;
A
#
# COMPACT_ATOMS: atom_id res chain seq x y z
N MET A 1 -27.74 -5.86 -10.13
CA MET A 1 -28.06 -5.18 -11.40
C MET A 1 -27.37 -5.97 -12.51
N GLU A 2 -27.81 -5.82 -13.75
CA GLU A 2 -27.10 -6.39 -14.89
C GLU A 2 -25.60 -5.99 -14.88
N GLY A 3 -24.71 -6.94 -15.14
CA GLY A 3 -23.25 -6.81 -15.06
C GLY A 3 -22.63 -7.07 -13.67
N ASP A 4 -23.43 -7.10 -12.60
CA ASP A 4 -22.95 -7.49 -11.27
C ASP A 4 -22.69 -9.00 -11.20
N SER A 5 -21.99 -9.47 -10.17
CA SER A 5 -21.95 -10.89 -9.80
C SER A 5 -22.80 -11.14 -8.56
N VAL A 6 -23.46 -12.29 -8.46
CA VAL A 6 -24.22 -12.69 -7.26
C VAL A 6 -23.68 -14.02 -6.74
N THR A 7 -23.51 -14.12 -5.43
CA THR A 7 -23.15 -15.36 -4.75
C THR A 7 -24.31 -15.79 -3.86
N LEU A 8 -24.82 -16.99 -4.08
CA LEU A 8 -25.86 -17.63 -3.30
C LEU A 8 -25.20 -18.55 -2.27
N HIS A 9 -25.31 -18.19 -0.99
CA HIS A 9 -24.64 -18.90 0.08
C HIS A 9 -25.46 -20.09 0.57
N THR A 10 -24.84 -21.25 0.63
CA THR A 10 -25.46 -22.47 1.19
C THR A 10 -25.66 -22.35 2.70
N GLY A 11 -24.74 -21.67 3.40
CA GLY A 11 -24.70 -21.55 4.85
C GLY A 11 -24.20 -22.81 5.56
N VAL A 12 -23.54 -23.73 4.83
CA VAL A 12 -22.94 -24.95 5.38
C VAL A 12 -21.46 -25.05 4.97
N LYS A 13 -20.67 -25.78 5.74
CA LYS A 13 -19.33 -26.24 5.32
C LYS A 13 -19.50 -27.65 4.78
N THR A 14 -19.03 -27.91 3.55
CA THR A 14 -19.21 -29.20 2.89
C THR A 14 -18.45 -30.29 3.64
N ASN A 15 -19.14 -31.35 4.05
CA ASN A 15 -18.49 -32.58 4.50
C ASN A 15 -18.22 -33.50 3.29
N GLN A 16 -17.20 -34.38 3.38
CA GLN A 16 -16.80 -35.37 2.35
C GLN A 16 -17.88 -36.42 2.02
N GLN A 17 -19.09 -36.30 2.56
CA GLN A 17 -20.22 -37.19 2.30
C GLN A 17 -21.43 -36.46 1.69
N GLU A 18 -21.38 -35.12 1.57
CA GLU A 18 -22.52 -34.31 1.15
C GLU A 18 -22.45 -34.01 -0.35
N GLN A 19 -23.49 -34.39 -1.10
CA GLN A 19 -23.62 -33.97 -2.48
C GLN A 19 -24.40 -32.67 -2.55
N ILE A 20 -23.86 -31.68 -3.25
CA ILE A 20 -24.51 -30.38 -3.45
C ILE A 20 -24.87 -30.24 -4.91
N LYS A 21 -26.13 -29.91 -5.19
CA LYS A 21 -26.65 -29.68 -6.54
C LYS A 21 -27.38 -28.36 -6.60
N TRP A 22 -27.10 -27.59 -7.64
CA TRP A 22 -27.78 -26.34 -7.96
C TRP A 22 -28.60 -26.51 -9.23
N TYR A 23 -29.83 -26.00 -9.18
CA TYR A 23 -30.75 -25.98 -10.30
C TYR A 23 -31.17 -24.55 -10.60
N PHE A 24 -31.38 -24.27 -11.88
CA PHE A 24 -32.02 -23.05 -12.36
C PHE A 24 -33.22 -23.45 -13.21
N ASN A 25 -34.43 -23.06 -12.79
CA ASN A 25 -35.68 -23.48 -13.42
C ASN A 25 -35.71 -25.00 -13.70
N ASP A 26 -35.45 -25.80 -12.65
CA ASP A 26 -35.39 -27.27 -12.67
C ASP A 26 -34.25 -27.91 -13.49
N ILE A 27 -33.41 -27.11 -14.15
CA ILE A 27 -32.25 -27.61 -14.89
C ILE A 27 -31.03 -27.57 -13.99
N ARG A 28 -30.32 -28.70 -13.85
CA ARG A 28 -29.08 -28.76 -13.04
C ARG A 28 -27.98 -27.95 -13.71
N ILE A 29 -27.47 -26.94 -13.01
CA ILE A 29 -26.44 -26.02 -13.50
C ILE A 29 -25.11 -26.15 -12.77
N ALA A 30 -25.06 -26.77 -11.58
CA ALA A 30 -23.79 -27.01 -10.89
C ALA A 30 -23.89 -28.19 -9.92
N GLN A 31 -22.78 -28.89 -9.68
CA GLN A 31 -22.75 -30.01 -8.74
C GLN A 31 -21.37 -30.19 -8.09
N ILE A 32 -21.37 -30.54 -6.81
CA ILE A 32 -20.25 -31.13 -6.08
C ILE A 32 -20.67 -32.54 -5.61
N ASN A 33 -19.86 -33.54 -5.92
CA ASN A 33 -20.00 -34.88 -5.34
C ASN A 33 -19.40 -34.95 -3.93
N GLY A 34 -19.91 -35.88 -3.12
CA GLY A 34 -19.53 -36.00 -1.70
C GLY A 34 -18.03 -36.18 -1.49
N ASP A 35 -17.38 -37.05 -2.27
CA ASP A 35 -15.93 -37.27 -2.24
C ASP A 35 -15.11 -36.15 -2.91
N GLN A 36 -15.78 -35.06 -3.36
CA GLN A 36 -15.22 -33.91 -4.07
C GLN A 36 -14.42 -34.28 -5.34
N SER A 37 -14.51 -35.53 -5.81
CA SER A 37 -13.76 -36.02 -6.98
C SER A 37 -14.28 -35.46 -8.30
N GLN A 38 -15.52 -34.97 -8.30
CA GLN A 38 -16.18 -34.41 -9.46
C GLN A 38 -16.95 -33.14 -9.08
N ILE A 39 -16.50 -32.03 -9.65
CA ILE A 39 -17.16 -30.73 -9.62
C ILE A 39 -17.48 -30.38 -11.06
N CYS A 40 -18.72 -29.98 -11.33
CA CYS A 40 -19.12 -29.52 -12.66
C CYS A 40 -19.92 -28.21 -12.58
N THR A 41 -19.86 -27.43 -13.64
CA THR A 41 -20.69 -26.23 -13.86
C THR A 41 -21.22 -26.16 -15.29
N ASP A 42 -22.45 -25.66 -15.44
CA ASP A 42 -23.19 -25.41 -16.69
C ASP A 42 -23.07 -26.58 -17.68
N VAL A 43 -22.46 -26.35 -18.84
CA VAL A 43 -22.19 -27.35 -19.90
C VAL A 43 -21.58 -28.65 -19.39
N GLN A 44 -20.75 -28.59 -18.33
CA GLN A 44 -20.11 -29.79 -17.77
C GLN A 44 -21.09 -30.67 -16.98
N CYS A 45 -22.16 -30.07 -16.43
CA CYS A 45 -23.20 -30.81 -15.72
C CYS A 45 -24.37 -31.20 -16.61
N ASN A 46 -24.57 -30.47 -17.70
CA ASN A 46 -25.64 -30.66 -18.67
C ASN A 46 -25.22 -30.07 -20.03
N GLU A 47 -24.83 -30.93 -20.97
CA GLU A 47 -24.32 -30.52 -22.29
C GLU A 47 -25.35 -29.70 -23.12
N GLY A 48 -26.64 -29.74 -22.76
CA GLY A 48 -27.70 -28.96 -23.41
C GLY A 48 -27.86 -27.52 -22.93
N THR A 49 -27.06 -27.07 -21.95
CA THR A 49 -27.15 -25.71 -21.41
C THR A 49 -25.83 -24.95 -21.53
N GLU A 50 -25.77 -23.97 -22.43
CA GLU A 50 -24.64 -23.01 -22.53
C GLU A 50 -24.95 -21.65 -21.90
N ARG A 51 -26.02 -21.57 -21.12
CA ARG A 51 -26.56 -20.29 -20.64
C ARG A 51 -25.60 -19.55 -19.74
N PHE A 52 -24.90 -20.28 -18.87
CA PHE A 52 -23.98 -19.72 -17.89
C PHE A 52 -22.52 -20.09 -18.20
N ARG A 53 -22.23 -20.37 -19.48
CA ARG A 53 -20.91 -20.79 -19.95
C ARG A 53 -19.85 -19.81 -19.44
N ASP A 54 -18.84 -20.34 -18.76
CA ASP A 54 -17.73 -19.60 -18.14
C ASP A 54 -18.13 -18.58 -17.05
N ARG A 55 -19.41 -18.52 -16.64
CA ARG A 55 -19.94 -17.55 -15.69
C ARG A 55 -20.30 -18.14 -14.32
N LEU A 56 -20.28 -19.46 -14.16
CA LEU A 56 -20.50 -20.10 -12.86
C LEU A 56 -19.19 -20.43 -12.15
N LYS A 57 -19.12 -20.09 -10.86
CA LYS A 57 -18.10 -20.60 -9.93
C LYS A 57 -18.79 -21.28 -8.77
N LEU A 58 -18.34 -22.48 -8.45
CA LEU A 58 -18.84 -23.25 -7.32
C LEU A 58 -17.72 -23.39 -6.29
N ASP A 59 -17.96 -22.87 -5.08
CA ASP A 59 -16.98 -22.94 -4.00
C ASP A 59 -16.89 -24.37 -3.46
N HIS A 60 -15.71 -24.99 -3.54
CA HIS A 60 -15.52 -26.39 -3.19
C HIS A 60 -15.63 -26.69 -1.68
N GLN A 61 -15.54 -25.68 -0.82
CA GLN A 61 -15.56 -25.85 0.65
C GLN A 61 -16.93 -25.60 1.27
N THR A 62 -17.76 -24.79 0.61
CA THR A 62 -19.08 -24.36 1.10
C THR A 62 -20.21 -24.79 0.16
N GLY A 63 -19.91 -25.06 -1.11
CA GLY A 63 -20.89 -25.31 -2.15
C GLY A 63 -21.67 -24.06 -2.57
N SER A 64 -21.22 -22.86 -2.19
CA SER A 64 -21.86 -21.60 -2.59
C SER A 64 -21.68 -21.38 -4.10
N LEU A 65 -22.75 -20.96 -4.76
CA LEU A 65 -22.76 -20.72 -6.21
C LEU A 65 -22.60 -19.23 -6.49
N THR A 66 -21.57 -18.86 -7.24
CA THR A 66 -21.39 -17.52 -7.79
C THR A 66 -21.75 -17.51 -9.27
N ILE A 67 -22.60 -16.56 -9.66
CA ILE A 67 -22.97 -16.27 -11.04
C ILE A 67 -22.34 -14.93 -11.39
N MET A 68 -21.40 -14.95 -12.32
CA MET A 68 -20.66 -13.77 -12.78
C MET A 68 -21.38 -13.11 -13.95
N ASP A 69 -21.20 -11.79 -14.08
CA ASP A 69 -21.75 -10.98 -15.17
C ASP A 69 -23.24 -11.30 -15.42
N ILE A 70 -24.07 -11.11 -14.40
CA ILE A 70 -25.48 -11.47 -14.45
C ILE A 70 -26.23 -10.63 -15.47
N ARG A 71 -27.11 -11.26 -16.22
CA ARG A 71 -27.95 -10.62 -17.23
C ARG A 71 -29.39 -10.58 -16.77
N THR A 72 -30.20 -9.69 -17.35
CA THR A 72 -31.65 -9.67 -17.08
C THR A 72 -32.30 -11.02 -17.37
N THR A 73 -31.78 -11.75 -18.37
CA THR A 73 -32.20 -13.12 -18.67
C THR A 73 -31.99 -14.04 -17.49
N ASP A 74 -30.91 -13.89 -16.71
CA ASP A 74 -30.51 -14.75 -15.58
C ASP A 74 -31.46 -14.68 -14.36
N SER A 75 -32.51 -13.86 -14.44
CA SER A 75 -33.60 -13.89 -13.47
C SER A 75 -34.34 -15.22 -13.45
N GLY A 76 -34.72 -15.64 -12.25
CA GLY A 76 -35.48 -16.86 -12.04
C GLY A 76 -35.25 -17.50 -10.68
N LEU A 77 -35.74 -18.73 -10.55
CA LEU A 77 -35.64 -19.52 -9.34
C LEU A 77 -34.40 -20.41 -9.39
N TYR A 78 -33.57 -20.28 -8.36
CA TYR A 78 -32.40 -21.09 -8.13
C TYR A 78 -32.65 -22.01 -6.94
N GLU A 79 -32.57 -23.31 -7.15
CA GLU A 79 -32.81 -24.31 -6.11
C GLU A 79 -31.49 -24.99 -5.73
N LEU A 80 -31.18 -24.95 -4.44
CA LEU A 80 -30.10 -25.69 -3.81
C LEU A 80 -30.64 -26.99 -3.22
N LYS A 81 -30.01 -28.12 -3.53
CA LYS A 81 -30.22 -29.41 -2.88
C LYS A 81 -28.91 -29.91 -2.27
N ILE A 82 -28.91 -30.11 -0.96
CA ILE A 82 -27.82 -30.72 -0.18
C ILE A 82 -28.30 -32.10 0.22
N ILE A 83 -27.63 -33.14 -0.30
CA ILE A 83 -27.99 -34.54 -0.13
C ILE A 83 -26.95 -35.20 0.76
N SER A 84 -27.36 -35.60 1.95
CA SER A 84 -26.56 -36.35 2.90
C SER A 84 -27.35 -37.58 3.39
N SER A 85 -27.47 -37.79 4.71
CA SER A 85 -28.44 -38.73 5.29
C SER A 85 -29.89 -38.25 5.15
N ARG A 86 -30.09 -36.94 4.96
CA ARG A 86 -31.38 -36.31 4.65
C ARG A 86 -31.18 -35.31 3.51
N ILE A 87 -32.23 -35.04 2.76
CA ILE A 87 -32.23 -33.99 1.75
C ILE A 87 -32.64 -32.68 2.43
N SER A 88 -31.84 -31.65 2.26
CA SER A 88 -32.15 -30.29 2.65
C SER A 88 -31.94 -29.35 1.46
N GLY A 89 -32.54 -28.16 1.49
CA GLY A 89 -32.45 -27.26 0.37
C GLY A 89 -32.88 -25.84 0.67
N LYS A 90 -32.59 -24.95 -0.27
CA LYS A 90 -32.99 -23.54 -0.24
C LYS A 90 -33.42 -23.13 -1.64
N ILE A 91 -34.40 -22.25 -1.71
CA ILE A 91 -34.84 -21.62 -2.97
C ILE A 91 -34.48 -20.15 -2.90
N PHE A 92 -33.83 -19.67 -3.94
CA PHE A 92 -33.47 -18.27 -4.11
C PHE A 92 -34.23 -17.73 -5.32
N ASN A 93 -34.93 -16.62 -5.13
CA ASN A 93 -35.53 -15.88 -6.23
C ASN A 93 -34.61 -14.71 -6.60
N VAL A 94 -34.03 -14.75 -7.80
CA VAL A 94 -33.08 -13.74 -8.26
C VAL A 94 -33.74 -12.84 -9.30
N THR A 95 -33.83 -11.54 -8.98
CA THR A 95 -34.32 -10.50 -9.89
C THR A 95 -33.17 -9.61 -10.33
N VAL A 96 -32.94 -9.53 -11.65
CA VAL A 96 -31.88 -8.74 -12.27
C VAL A 96 -32.53 -7.59 -13.02
N HIS A 97 -32.28 -6.37 -12.56
CA HIS A 97 -32.71 -5.17 -13.26
C HIS A 97 -31.63 -4.74 -14.26
N GLY A 98 -32.07 -4.39 -15.48
CA GLY A 98 -31.19 -3.86 -16.52
C GLY A 98 -30.63 -2.50 -16.14
N VAL A 99 -29.47 -2.18 -16.71
CA VAL A 99 -28.83 -0.86 -16.58
C VAL A 99 -28.87 -0.10 -17.90
N SER A 100 -28.89 1.23 -17.83
CA SER A 100 -28.82 2.08 -19.02
C SER A 100 -27.50 1.83 -19.78
N ALA A 101 -27.48 2.05 -21.10
CA ALA A 101 -26.25 1.91 -21.89
C ALA A 101 -25.09 2.77 -21.35
N ALA A 102 -25.40 3.97 -20.84
CA ALA A 102 -24.40 4.87 -20.24
C ALA A 102 -23.77 4.33 -18.94
N GLU A 103 -24.45 3.43 -18.24
CA GLU A 103 -23.92 2.76 -17.03
C GLU A 103 -23.31 1.39 -17.34
N ARG A 104 -23.62 0.86 -18.53
CA ARG A 104 -23.17 -0.43 -19.06
C ARG A 104 -21.72 -0.38 -19.56
N ASP A 105 -21.22 0.82 -19.91
CA ASP A 105 -19.90 1.00 -20.54
C ASP A 105 -18.73 1.32 -19.59
N GLU A 106 -17.74 0.44 -19.75
CA GLU A 106 -16.30 0.48 -19.59
C GLU A 106 -15.60 1.70 -18.96
N VAL A 107 -14.78 1.37 -17.96
CA VAL A 107 -13.62 2.13 -17.48
C VAL A 107 -13.74 3.66 -17.59
N LYS A 108 -14.15 4.32 -16.49
CA LYS A 108 -14.21 5.78 -16.42
C LYS A 108 -12.80 6.37 -16.59
N ARG A 109 -12.58 7.12 -17.67
CA ARG A 109 -11.27 7.74 -17.96
C ARG A 109 -11.14 9.10 -17.29
N LYS A 110 -9.98 9.38 -16.70
CA LYS A 110 -9.61 10.68 -16.15
C LYS A 110 -8.21 11.06 -16.58
N SER A 111 -8.06 12.33 -16.99
CA SER A 111 -6.77 12.93 -17.28
C SER A 111 -6.51 14.07 -16.31
N VAL A 112 -5.32 14.10 -15.72
CA VAL A 112 -4.94 15.05 -14.67
C VAL A 112 -3.48 15.49 -14.89
N LYS A 113 -3.13 16.72 -14.52
CA LYS A 113 -1.75 17.18 -14.63
C LYS A 113 -0.93 16.65 -13.47
N GLU A 114 0.35 16.41 -13.73
CA GLU A 114 1.30 16.03 -12.68
C GLU A 114 1.33 17.06 -11.53
N GLY A 115 1.40 16.55 -10.30
CA GLY A 115 1.35 17.33 -9.07
C GLY A 115 -0.04 17.69 -8.57
N GLU A 116 -1.10 17.54 -9.39
CA GLU A 116 -2.48 17.75 -8.96
C GLU A 116 -3.05 16.54 -8.20
N SER A 117 -4.32 16.62 -7.78
CA SER A 117 -5.05 15.51 -7.18
C SER A 117 -6.13 14.98 -8.13
N VAL A 118 -6.44 13.69 -8.02
CA VAL A 118 -7.54 13.06 -8.76
C VAL A 118 -8.47 12.34 -7.79
N THR A 119 -9.78 12.55 -7.96
CA THR A 119 -10.82 11.84 -7.20
C THR A 119 -11.54 10.84 -8.08
N LEU A 120 -11.58 9.58 -7.67
CA LEU A 120 -12.30 8.48 -8.33
C LEU A 120 -13.62 8.25 -7.61
N ASP A 121 -14.69 8.83 -8.16
CA ASP A 121 -16.03 8.75 -7.58
C ASP A 121 -16.85 7.61 -8.21
N PRO A 122 -17.23 6.58 -7.43
CA PRO A 122 -18.05 5.48 -7.92
C PRO A 122 -19.51 5.89 -8.18
N GLY A 123 -19.99 7.01 -7.65
CA GLY A 123 -21.38 7.46 -7.75
C GLY A 123 -22.34 6.56 -6.97
N VAL A 124 -21.86 5.97 -5.88
CA VAL A 124 -22.61 5.02 -5.06
C VAL A 124 -23.00 5.69 -3.74
N ILE A 125 -24.29 5.65 -3.42
CA ILE A 125 -24.81 6.09 -2.12
C ILE A 125 -24.77 4.90 -1.16
N ARG A 126 -24.14 5.09 0.01
CA ARG A 126 -24.00 4.06 1.05
C ARG A 126 -25.32 3.40 1.42
N LYS A 127 -25.30 2.06 1.53
CA LYS A 127 -26.30 1.23 2.24
C LYS A 127 -25.57 0.46 3.33
N GLN A 128 -26.25 -0.07 4.35
CA GLN A 128 -25.61 -0.92 5.38
C GLN A 128 -25.10 -2.25 4.77
N ASN A 129 -24.06 -2.83 5.38
CA ASN A 129 -23.48 -4.14 5.07
C ASN A 129 -22.72 -4.21 3.74
N TYR A 130 -21.78 -3.28 3.53
CA TYR A 130 -20.91 -3.30 2.36
C TYR A 130 -19.42 -3.31 2.75
N LEU A 131 -18.62 -3.85 1.83
CA LEU A 131 -17.17 -3.85 1.84
C LEU A 131 -16.70 -3.28 0.49
N MET A 132 -15.84 -2.26 0.54
CA MET A 132 -15.22 -1.67 -0.65
C MET A 132 -13.72 -1.91 -0.62
N LEU A 133 -13.19 -2.42 -1.72
CA LEU A 133 -11.77 -2.72 -1.90
C LEU A 133 -11.29 -2.02 -3.16
N TRP A 134 -10.31 -1.12 -3.00
CA TRP A 134 -9.66 -0.41 -4.09
C TRP A 134 -8.35 -1.10 -4.44
N TYR A 135 -8.18 -1.39 -5.73
CA TYR A 135 -7.00 -1.99 -6.29
C TYR A 135 -6.35 -1.06 -7.31
N PHE A 136 -5.02 -1.07 -7.35
CA PHE A 136 -4.22 -0.49 -8.42
C PHE A 136 -3.28 -1.58 -8.93
N ASN A 137 -3.38 -1.94 -10.23
CA ASN A 137 -2.61 -3.04 -10.83
C ASN A 137 -2.63 -4.32 -9.97
N ASP A 138 -3.81 -4.75 -9.54
CA ASP A 138 -4.05 -5.92 -8.67
C ASP A 138 -3.54 -5.83 -7.21
N THR A 139 -2.87 -4.73 -6.83
CA THR A 139 -2.46 -4.45 -5.45
C THR A 139 -3.60 -3.77 -4.69
N LEU A 140 -3.95 -4.28 -3.50
CA LEU A 140 -4.96 -3.64 -2.63
C LEU A 140 -4.37 -2.36 -2.02
N ILE A 141 -4.95 -1.22 -2.37
CA ILE A 141 -4.47 0.10 -1.92
C ILE A 141 -5.42 0.77 -0.93
N ALA A 142 -6.66 0.30 -0.76
CA ALA A 142 -7.57 0.82 0.25
C ALA A 142 -8.73 -0.13 0.54
N GLU A 143 -9.18 -0.14 1.80
CA GLU A 143 -10.36 -0.88 2.26
C GLU A 143 -11.28 0.04 3.06
N ILE A 144 -12.58 -0.02 2.75
CA ILE A 144 -13.66 0.59 3.55
C ILE A 144 -14.65 -0.50 3.94
N SER A 145 -14.88 -0.66 5.23
CA SER A 145 -15.82 -1.66 5.77
C SER A 145 -16.69 -1.06 6.86
N ASP A 146 -17.93 -1.52 6.95
CA ASP A 146 -18.85 -1.18 8.05
C ASP A 146 -18.48 -1.88 9.37
N LEU A 147 -17.69 -2.96 9.31
CA LEU A 147 -17.48 -3.90 10.41
C LEU A 147 -16.03 -3.93 10.95
N SER A 148 -15.09 -3.19 10.34
CA SER A 148 -13.64 -3.35 10.56
C SER A 148 -12.82 -2.05 10.42
N TYR A 149 -11.54 -2.13 10.80
CA TYR A 149 -10.50 -1.11 10.61
C TYR A 149 -10.29 -0.82 9.11
N ASN A 150 -10.59 0.41 8.70
CA ASN A 150 -10.30 0.90 7.35
C ASN A 150 -8.78 1.04 7.16
N CYS A 151 -8.27 0.71 5.98
CA CYS A 151 -6.86 0.86 5.66
C CYS A 151 -6.66 1.68 4.37
N THR A 152 -5.51 2.34 4.29
CA THR A 152 -4.99 3.00 3.09
C THR A 152 -3.54 2.59 2.90
N ASP A 153 -3.21 2.14 1.70
CA ASP A 153 -1.87 1.82 1.20
C ASP A 153 -1.00 1.05 2.21
N ASP A 154 -0.01 1.70 2.84
CA ASP A 154 0.92 1.09 3.81
C ASP A 154 0.25 0.47 5.04
N GLN A 155 -1.02 0.82 5.30
CA GLN A 155 -1.83 0.23 6.37
C GLN A 155 -2.53 -1.07 5.94
N CYS A 156 -2.63 -1.34 4.64
CA CYS A 156 -3.21 -2.56 4.10
C CYS A 156 -2.13 -3.66 4.05
N LYS A 157 -2.52 -4.90 4.37
CA LYS A 157 -1.59 -6.05 4.52
C LYS A 157 -0.77 -6.35 3.26
N ASP A 158 -1.24 -5.88 2.11
CA ASP A 158 -0.65 -6.06 0.78
C ASP A 158 -0.39 -4.72 0.04
N GLY A 159 -0.43 -3.57 0.74
CA GLY A 159 -0.14 -2.28 0.12
C GLY A 159 1.35 -2.13 -0.20
N ASP A 160 1.67 -1.60 -1.38
CA ASP A 160 3.04 -1.49 -1.88
C ASP A 160 3.75 -0.19 -1.45
N GLU A 161 3.12 0.59 -0.56
CA GLU A 161 3.54 1.91 -0.06
C GLU A 161 3.68 2.98 -1.16
N ARG A 162 3.15 2.72 -2.35
CA ARG A 162 3.25 3.61 -3.51
C ARG A 162 2.57 4.95 -3.28
N PHE A 163 1.47 4.95 -2.55
CA PHE A 163 0.62 6.10 -2.28
C PHE A 163 0.69 6.54 -0.80
N ARG A 164 1.79 6.21 -0.11
CA ARG A 164 1.98 6.50 1.32
C ARG A 164 1.74 7.98 1.57
N ASP A 165 0.85 8.28 2.51
CA ASP A 165 0.41 9.65 2.87
C ASP A 165 -0.30 10.45 1.76
N ARG A 166 -0.61 9.84 0.60
CA ARG A 166 -1.24 10.50 -0.55
C ARG A 166 -2.68 10.07 -0.83
N LEU A 167 -3.19 9.05 -0.15
CA LEU A 167 -4.59 8.59 -0.30
C LEU A 167 -5.52 9.25 0.71
N LYS A 168 -6.70 9.68 0.24
CA LYS A 168 -7.82 10.12 1.07
C LYS A 168 -9.10 9.43 0.63
N LEU A 169 -9.76 8.75 1.57
CA LEU A 169 -11.02 8.06 1.34
C LEU A 169 -12.19 8.89 1.87
N ASP A 170 -13.26 8.97 1.10
CA ASP A 170 -14.56 9.41 1.58
C ASP A 170 -15.38 8.19 2.03
N HIS A 171 -15.60 8.08 3.34
CA HIS A 171 -16.32 6.96 3.94
C HIS A 171 -17.85 7.00 3.73
N GLN A 172 -18.39 8.09 3.19
CA GLN A 172 -19.81 8.21 2.85
C GLN A 172 -20.08 7.80 1.39
N THR A 173 -19.19 8.20 0.48
CA THR A 173 -19.39 7.95 -0.97
C THR A 173 -18.56 6.78 -1.50
N GLY A 174 -17.52 6.36 -0.76
CA GLY A 174 -16.55 5.38 -1.24
C GLY A 174 -15.51 5.95 -2.20
N SER A 175 -15.50 7.27 -2.41
CA SER A 175 -14.57 7.94 -3.33
C SER A 175 -13.13 7.86 -2.83
N LEU A 176 -12.21 7.56 -3.74
CA LEU A 176 -10.77 7.57 -3.49
C LEU A 176 -10.15 8.82 -4.10
N THR A 177 -9.46 9.63 -3.30
CA THR A 177 -8.67 10.77 -3.78
C THR A 177 -7.19 10.46 -3.64
N ILE A 178 -6.43 10.67 -4.72
CA ILE A 178 -4.98 10.53 -4.78
C ILE A 178 -4.39 11.93 -4.90
N MET A 179 -3.56 12.32 -3.95
CA MET A 179 -2.92 13.64 -3.89
C MET A 179 -1.53 13.60 -4.53
N ASN A 180 -1.09 14.74 -5.07
CA ASN A 180 0.25 14.90 -5.65
C ASN A 180 0.58 13.76 -6.62
N ILE A 181 -0.23 13.61 -7.67
CA ILE A 181 -0.13 12.51 -8.61
C ILE A 181 1.08 12.66 -9.53
N THR A 182 1.77 11.55 -9.81
CA THR A 182 2.95 11.50 -10.70
C THR A 182 2.64 10.68 -11.95
N ASP A 183 3.46 10.80 -12.99
CA ASP A 183 3.32 10.00 -14.23
C ASP A 183 3.18 8.49 -13.94
N THR A 184 3.94 7.99 -12.97
CA THR A 184 3.93 6.58 -12.58
C THR A 184 2.58 6.12 -12.00
N ASP A 185 1.77 7.04 -11.45
CA ASP A 185 0.46 6.74 -10.85
C ASP A 185 -0.63 6.55 -11.92
N SER A 186 -0.27 6.71 -13.21
CA SER A 186 -1.14 6.34 -14.33
C SER A 186 -1.41 4.84 -14.32
N GLY A 187 -2.64 4.45 -14.65
CA GLY A 187 -3.01 3.03 -14.71
C GLY A 187 -4.48 2.76 -14.50
N LEU A 188 -4.80 1.48 -14.33
CA LEU A 188 -6.14 1.00 -14.08
C LEU A 188 -6.37 0.84 -12.58
N TYR A 189 -7.37 1.55 -12.07
CA TYR A 189 -7.87 1.44 -10.72
C TYR A 189 -9.17 0.65 -10.74
N GLU A 190 -9.26 -0.39 -9.92
CA GLU A 190 -10.43 -1.25 -9.81
C GLU A 190 -11.04 -1.15 -8.41
N LEU A 191 -12.32 -0.83 -8.33
CA LEU A 191 -13.10 -0.85 -7.09
C LEU A 191 -14.01 -2.08 -7.10
N LYS A 192 -13.83 -2.97 -6.12
CA LYS A 192 -14.75 -4.07 -5.82
C LYS A 192 -15.66 -3.66 -4.67
N ILE A 193 -16.97 -3.69 -4.89
CA ILE A 193 -18.00 -3.40 -3.90
C ILE A 193 -18.74 -4.69 -3.62
N ILE A 194 -18.65 -5.19 -2.39
CA ILE A 194 -19.31 -6.41 -1.94
C ILE A 194 -20.44 -6.00 -1.00
N ILE A 195 -21.68 -6.31 -1.38
CA ILE A 195 -22.88 -6.04 -0.60
C ILE A 195 -23.32 -7.37 0.02
N ILE A 196 -23.32 -7.44 1.34
CA ILE A 196 -23.66 -8.66 2.08
C ILE A 196 -25.07 -8.51 2.61
N ASN A 197 -25.93 -9.49 2.33
CA ASN A 197 -27.26 -9.51 2.93
C ASN A 197 -27.15 -9.74 4.45
N SER A 198 -28.00 -9.08 5.26
CA SER A 198 -27.98 -9.20 6.72
C SER A 198 -28.11 -10.64 7.24
N ASN A 199 -28.78 -11.52 6.49
CA ASN A 199 -28.94 -12.93 6.86
C ASN A 199 -27.86 -13.84 6.23
N ILE A 200 -26.85 -13.25 5.57
CA ILE A 200 -25.71 -13.92 4.93
C ILE A 200 -26.15 -15.00 3.93
N SER A 201 -27.38 -14.89 3.40
CA SER A 201 -27.94 -15.86 2.45
C SER A 201 -27.43 -15.61 1.03
N PHE A 202 -27.05 -14.38 0.72
CA PHE A 202 -26.41 -14.02 -0.55
C PHE A 202 -25.52 -12.80 -0.38
N SER A 203 -24.61 -12.62 -1.34
CA SER A 203 -23.84 -11.40 -1.52
C SER A 203 -23.85 -10.97 -2.98
N ILE A 204 -23.71 -9.67 -3.23
CA ILE A 204 -23.61 -9.09 -4.56
C ILE A 204 -22.23 -8.45 -4.67
N THR A 205 -21.49 -8.76 -5.72
CA THR A 205 -20.20 -8.13 -6.02
C THR A 205 -20.35 -7.27 -7.26
N ARG A 206 -20.00 -5.99 -7.14
CA ARG A 206 -19.98 -5.02 -8.22
C ARG A 206 -18.56 -4.55 -8.44
N VAL A 207 -18.13 -4.49 -9.70
CA VAL A 207 -16.80 -4.00 -10.08
C VAL A 207 -16.96 -2.67 -10.84
N LYS A 208 -16.21 -1.66 -10.44
CA LYS A 208 -16.08 -0.38 -11.16
C LYS A 208 -14.61 -0.16 -11.51
N ARG A 209 -14.35 0.40 -12.69
CA ARG A 209 -12.99 0.61 -13.20
C ARG A 209 -12.78 2.06 -13.58
N PHE A 210 -11.58 2.56 -13.31
CA PHE A 210 -11.15 3.91 -13.65
C PHE A 210 -9.77 3.84 -14.30
N SER A 211 -9.61 4.50 -15.45
CA SER A 211 -8.29 4.64 -16.09
C SER A 211 -7.81 6.06 -15.88
N VAL A 212 -6.68 6.21 -15.20
CA VAL A 212 -6.06 7.50 -14.92
C VAL A 212 -4.85 7.67 -15.83
N THR A 213 -4.77 8.81 -16.50
CA THR A 213 -3.62 9.24 -17.29
C THR A 213 -3.10 10.55 -16.75
N VAL A 214 -1.84 10.58 -16.37
CA VAL A 214 -1.18 11.79 -15.86
C VAL A 214 -0.41 12.45 -16.98
N ILE A 215 -0.67 13.74 -17.18
CA ILE A 215 -0.01 14.55 -18.19
C ILE A 215 1.14 15.28 -17.50
N ALA A 216 2.37 14.91 -17.85
CA ALA A 216 3.57 15.61 -17.40
C ALA A 216 3.47 17.09 -17.78
N ILE A 217 3.78 17.97 -16.83
CA ILE A 217 3.94 19.39 -17.14
C ILE A 217 5.28 19.49 -17.86
N PRO A 218 5.33 19.85 -19.16
CA PRO A 218 6.61 20.01 -19.83
C PRO A 218 7.41 21.05 -19.05
N ASP A 219 8.63 20.68 -18.66
CA ASP A 219 9.55 21.59 -17.99
C ASP A 219 9.54 22.91 -18.76
N SER A 220 8.97 23.95 -18.16
CA SER A 220 9.10 25.34 -18.64
C SER A 220 10.55 25.84 -18.48
N GLY A 221 11.47 24.96 -18.08
CA GLY A 221 12.89 25.18 -18.08
C GLY A 221 13.41 25.31 -19.51
N LEU A 222 13.91 26.51 -19.82
CA LEU A 222 14.67 26.77 -21.04
C LEU A 222 15.69 25.65 -21.32
N SER A 223 15.83 25.27 -22.59
CA SER A 223 16.83 24.29 -23.05
C SER A 223 18.21 24.58 -22.45
N SER A 224 18.98 23.53 -22.16
CA SER A 224 20.37 23.63 -21.68
C SER A 224 21.20 24.63 -22.52
N GLY A 225 20.98 24.64 -23.84
CA GLY A 225 21.65 25.59 -24.74
C GLY A 225 21.22 27.04 -24.52
N VAL A 226 19.95 27.30 -24.23
CA VAL A 226 19.46 28.66 -23.95
C VAL A 226 19.90 29.12 -22.56
N LYS A 227 19.94 28.22 -21.57
CA LYS A 227 20.51 28.50 -20.25
C LYS A 227 21.99 28.87 -20.34
N ALA A 228 22.78 28.08 -21.10
CA ALA A 228 24.18 28.39 -21.37
C ALA A 228 24.33 29.73 -22.11
N GLY A 229 23.48 30.01 -23.10
CA GLY A 229 23.47 31.28 -23.83
C GLY A 229 23.16 32.49 -22.94
N ILE A 230 22.18 32.39 -22.05
CA ILE A 230 21.84 33.46 -21.09
C ILE A 230 23.01 33.68 -20.12
N VAL A 231 23.63 32.61 -19.60
CA VAL A 231 24.79 32.72 -18.70
C VAL A 231 25.96 33.41 -19.40
N VAL A 232 26.29 33.01 -20.64
CA VAL A 232 27.36 33.65 -21.41
C VAL A 232 27.03 35.11 -21.72
N GLY A 233 25.78 35.42 -22.10
CA GLY A 233 25.34 36.78 -22.35
C GLY A 233 25.43 37.68 -21.10
N VAL A 234 25.00 37.18 -19.94
CA VAL A 234 25.11 37.88 -18.67
C VAL A 234 26.57 38.06 -18.26
N LEU A 235 27.42 37.04 -18.40
CA LEU A 235 28.85 37.14 -18.11
C LEU A 235 29.55 38.18 -19.01
N LEU A 236 29.21 38.24 -20.30
CA LEU A 236 29.75 39.23 -21.22
C LEU A 236 29.27 40.65 -20.88
N LEU A 237 27.99 40.83 -20.53
CA LEU A 237 27.45 42.12 -20.09
C LEU A 237 28.11 42.59 -18.78
N MET A 238 28.32 41.66 -17.83
CA MET A 238 29.02 41.95 -16.58
C MET A 238 30.48 42.30 -16.82
N ALA A 239 31.19 41.58 -17.69
CA ALA A 239 32.56 41.90 -18.07
C ALA A 239 32.66 43.27 -18.75
N ALA A 240 31.71 43.60 -19.63
CA ALA A 240 31.64 44.91 -20.26
C ALA A 240 31.36 46.02 -19.23
N ALA A 241 30.44 45.80 -18.30
CA ALA A 241 30.15 46.75 -17.23
C ALA A 241 31.36 46.97 -16.32
N VAL A 242 32.06 45.90 -15.91
CA VAL A 242 33.31 45.98 -15.14
C VAL A 242 34.39 46.71 -15.92
N ALA A 243 34.54 46.46 -17.21
CA ALA A 243 35.51 47.16 -18.07
C ALA A 243 35.18 48.66 -18.19
N VAL A 244 33.91 49.03 -18.38
CA VAL A 244 33.46 50.43 -18.43
C VAL A 244 33.68 51.12 -17.09
N ILE A 245 33.36 50.46 -15.98
CA ILE A 245 33.63 50.98 -14.63
C ILE A 245 35.12 51.15 -14.43
N TYR A 246 35.95 50.17 -14.80
CA TYR A 246 37.41 50.27 -14.72
C TYR A 246 37.97 51.42 -15.57
N TYR A 247 37.51 51.58 -16.82
CA TYR A 247 37.94 52.68 -17.69
C TYR A 247 37.52 54.06 -17.15
N ARG A 248 36.29 54.18 -16.63
CA ARG A 248 35.82 55.42 -15.99
C ARG A 248 36.56 55.70 -14.68
N HIS A 249 36.84 54.67 -13.90
CA HIS A 249 37.57 54.78 -12.63
C HIS A 249 39.05 55.12 -12.84
N LYS A 250 39.66 54.64 -13.93
CA LYS A 250 41.03 54.99 -14.32
C LYS A 250 41.14 56.42 -14.86
N MET A 251 40.08 56.96 -15.45
CA MET A 251 40.05 58.31 -16.02
C MET A 251 39.71 59.42 -15.02
N TYR A 252 39.02 59.14 -13.90
CA TYR A 252 38.44 60.22 -13.07
C TYR A 252 38.94 60.40 -11.63
N THR A 253 39.71 59.50 -11.00
CA THR A 253 40.29 59.79 -9.67
C THR A 253 41.49 58.91 -9.31
N PRO A 254 42.60 59.46 -8.76
CA PRO A 254 43.47 58.73 -7.85
C PRO A 254 42.86 58.74 -6.43
N VAL A 255 43.08 57.67 -5.65
CA VAL A 255 42.85 57.54 -4.18
C VAL A 255 41.54 56.85 -3.71
N MET A 256 41.74 55.66 -3.08
CA MET A 256 40.95 54.90 -2.05
C MET A 256 39.49 54.47 -2.36
N GLU A 257 38.92 53.34 -1.91
CA GLU A 257 39.29 52.25 -0.98
C GLU A 257 38.42 50.98 -1.27
N ILE A 258 38.77 49.87 -0.64
CA ILE A 258 38.39 48.47 -0.92
C ILE A 258 36.99 48.08 -0.41
N HIS A 259 36.14 47.49 -1.27
CA HIS A 259 35.05 46.59 -0.85
C HIS A 259 34.90 45.41 -1.83
N GLN A 260 35.81 44.42 -1.75
CA GLN A 260 35.80 43.22 -2.61
C GLN A 260 35.10 41.98 -2.01
N SER A 261 34.58 42.04 -0.77
CA SER A 261 34.20 40.81 -0.05
C SER A 261 32.78 40.26 -0.29
N ALA A 262 31.88 40.97 -0.98
CA ALA A 262 30.48 40.55 -1.09
C ALA A 262 30.18 39.62 -2.29
N VAL A 263 30.99 39.68 -3.35
CA VAL A 263 30.67 39.02 -4.64
C VAL A 263 31.12 37.56 -4.68
N ILE A 264 32.11 37.17 -3.87
CA ILE A 264 32.66 35.80 -3.84
C ILE A 264 31.76 34.83 -3.06
N LEU A 265 31.04 35.29 -2.04
CA LEU A 265 30.17 34.44 -1.22
C LEU A 265 28.92 33.93 -1.97
N LEU A 266 28.45 34.65 -2.99
CA LEU A 266 27.28 34.26 -3.80
C LEU A 266 27.58 33.14 -4.81
N LEU A 267 28.86 32.88 -5.14
CA LEU A 267 29.26 31.86 -6.11
C LEU A 267 29.28 30.43 -5.52
N ILE A 268 29.41 30.28 -4.19
CA ILE A 268 29.64 28.97 -3.55
C ILE A 268 28.33 28.19 -3.30
N PHE A 269 27.16 28.84 -3.30
CA PHE A 269 25.89 28.21 -2.93
C PHE A 269 25.18 27.39 -4.04
N SER A 270 25.78 27.25 -5.23
CA SER A 270 25.11 26.64 -6.40
C SER A 270 25.54 25.21 -6.74
N VAL A 271 26.41 24.57 -5.94
CA VAL A 271 26.85 23.18 -6.21
C VAL A 271 26.46 22.26 -5.04
N SER A 272 25.28 21.64 -5.14
CA SER A 272 25.02 20.34 -4.50
C SER A 272 23.81 19.66 -5.15
N SER A 273 24.10 18.81 -6.14
CA SER A 273 23.20 17.79 -6.66
C SER A 273 23.58 16.41 -6.09
N PHE A 274 22.73 15.41 -6.38
CA PHE A 274 22.89 13.96 -6.21
C PHE A 274 22.26 13.34 -4.97
N THR A 275 21.05 12.81 -5.13
CA THR A 275 20.52 11.74 -4.26
C THR A 275 20.61 10.40 -4.99
N HIS A 276 21.45 9.52 -4.44
CA HIS A 276 21.67 8.11 -4.77
C HIS A 276 20.40 7.27 -4.53
N GLY A 277 19.95 6.50 -5.51
CA GLY A 277 18.94 5.44 -5.33
C GLY A 277 19.52 4.22 -4.63
N GLN A 278 18.71 3.50 -3.84
CA GLN A 278 19.10 2.30 -3.10
C GLN A 278 19.23 1.06 -4.01
N PRO A 279 20.30 0.24 -3.89
CA PRO A 279 20.43 -1.00 -4.66
C PRO A 279 19.48 -2.14 -4.22
N ASP A 280 19.00 -2.92 -5.19
CA ASP A 280 17.91 -3.90 -5.06
C ASP A 280 18.11 -4.97 -3.96
N TYR A 281 19.36 -5.34 -3.64
CA TYR A 281 19.66 -6.38 -2.65
C TYR A 281 19.54 -5.90 -1.18
N ILE A 282 19.53 -4.59 -0.94
CA ILE A 282 19.48 -4.00 0.40
C ILE A 282 18.03 -3.90 0.89
N LYS A 283 17.08 -3.76 -0.03
CA LYS A 283 15.66 -3.52 0.25
C LYS A 283 15.06 -4.52 1.25
N PRO A 284 15.24 -5.86 1.12
CA PRO A 284 14.68 -6.81 2.09
C PRO A 284 15.31 -6.70 3.50
N ARG A 285 16.61 -6.38 3.59
CA ARG A 285 17.33 -6.28 4.87
C ARG A 285 16.92 -5.01 5.64
N TYR A 286 16.73 -3.91 4.93
CA TYR A 286 16.22 -2.66 5.52
C TYR A 286 14.77 -2.80 6.00
N ILE A 287 13.91 -3.46 5.22
CA ILE A 287 12.52 -3.77 5.63
C ILE A 287 12.52 -4.62 6.91
N LYS A 288 13.36 -5.66 6.98
CA LYS A 288 13.51 -6.48 8.20
C LYS A 288 13.94 -5.63 9.40
N PHE A 289 14.91 -4.72 9.21
CA PHE A 289 15.34 -3.80 10.26
C PHE A 289 14.18 -2.91 10.75
N LEU A 290 13.42 -2.29 9.85
CA LEU A 290 12.29 -1.43 10.21
C LEU A 290 11.20 -2.22 10.94
N ASN A 291 10.81 -3.39 10.44
CA ASN A 291 9.82 -4.23 11.11
C ASN A 291 10.20 -4.53 12.57
N GLN A 292 11.47 -4.85 12.80
CA GLN A 292 11.99 -5.18 14.12
C GLN A 292 12.20 -3.96 15.02
N HIS A 293 12.67 -2.84 14.50
CA HIS A 293 13.23 -1.76 15.33
C HIS A 293 12.55 -0.40 15.20
N PHE A 294 11.67 -0.17 14.22
CA PHE A 294 10.95 1.10 14.08
C PHE A 294 9.68 1.14 14.94
N GLY A 295 9.55 2.12 15.84
CA GLY A 295 8.39 2.19 16.75
C GLY A 295 8.11 3.58 17.30
N PRO A 296 7.78 4.58 16.46
CA PRO A 296 7.48 5.94 16.91
C PRO A 296 6.33 6.00 17.92
N SER A 297 5.31 5.15 17.75
CA SER A 297 4.13 5.06 18.64
C SER A 297 4.20 3.90 19.64
N MET A 298 5.36 3.27 19.81
CA MET A 298 5.53 2.17 20.75
C MET A 298 5.30 2.64 22.19
N THR A 299 4.72 1.79 23.04
CA THR A 299 4.59 2.06 24.48
C THR A 299 5.06 0.85 25.28
N VAL A 300 5.41 1.07 26.56
CA VAL A 300 5.97 0.01 27.42
C VAL A 300 5.00 -1.14 27.67
N GLN A 301 3.69 -0.93 27.53
CA GLN A 301 2.66 -1.96 27.70
C GLN A 301 2.44 -2.83 26.45
N LYS A 302 2.99 -2.43 25.31
CA LYS A 302 2.69 -3.04 24.00
C LYS A 302 3.70 -4.08 23.53
N CYS A 303 4.66 -4.48 24.38
CA CYS A 303 5.74 -5.40 23.98
C CYS A 303 5.24 -6.72 23.36
N THR A 304 4.37 -7.46 24.06
CA THR A 304 3.81 -8.71 23.52
C THR A 304 2.98 -8.46 22.26
N SER A 305 2.06 -7.49 22.29
CA SER A 305 1.13 -7.27 21.18
C SER A 305 1.83 -6.81 19.90
N GLU A 306 2.82 -5.92 20.01
CA GLU A 306 3.55 -5.40 18.84
C GLU A 306 4.52 -6.43 18.27
N ILE A 307 5.20 -7.21 19.12
CA ILE A 307 6.10 -8.26 18.63
C ILE A 307 5.32 -9.38 17.93
N ARG A 308 4.16 -9.78 18.47
CA ARG A 308 3.28 -10.76 17.83
C ARG A 308 2.67 -10.23 16.54
N LYS A 309 2.14 -9.00 16.56
CA LYS A 309 1.51 -8.37 15.38
C LYS A 309 2.47 -8.28 14.18
N ARG A 310 3.77 -8.18 14.44
CA ARG A 310 4.83 -7.96 13.46
C ARG A 310 5.63 -9.23 13.13
N ASP A 311 5.25 -10.38 13.68
CA ASP A 311 5.95 -11.66 13.52
C ASP A 311 7.47 -11.55 13.75
N ILE A 312 7.89 -10.83 14.80
CA ILE A 312 9.31 -10.63 15.11
C ILE A 312 9.87 -11.90 15.77
N THR A 313 10.67 -12.66 15.02
CA THR A 313 11.34 -13.88 15.47
C THR A 313 12.83 -13.67 15.73
N GLY A 314 13.38 -14.56 16.56
CA GLY A 314 14.81 -14.71 16.84
C GLY A 314 15.46 -15.76 15.93
N THR A 315 16.46 -16.46 16.46
CA THR A 315 17.09 -17.62 15.79
C THR A 315 16.11 -18.79 15.68
N ASP A 316 16.22 -19.58 14.61
CA ASP A 316 15.41 -20.80 14.36
C ASP A 316 13.89 -20.58 14.47
N ASP A 317 13.42 -19.42 14.01
CA ASP A 317 12.02 -18.97 14.08
C ASP A 317 11.43 -18.97 15.50
N GLY A 318 12.29 -18.94 16.53
CA GLY A 318 11.94 -18.87 17.93
C GLY A 318 11.54 -17.47 18.41
N CYS A 319 11.11 -17.37 19.66
CA CYS A 319 10.88 -16.07 20.30
C CYS A 319 12.19 -15.26 20.37
N LYS A 320 12.15 -13.98 19.96
CA LYS A 320 13.32 -13.10 20.04
C LYS A 320 13.63 -12.74 21.51
N PRO A 321 14.83 -13.02 22.06
CA PRO A 321 15.09 -12.78 23.48
C PRO A 321 14.99 -11.30 23.90
N VAL A 322 15.45 -10.39 23.04
CA VAL A 322 15.41 -8.94 23.23
C VAL A 322 15.05 -8.27 21.92
N ASN A 323 14.11 -7.34 21.97
CA ASN A 323 13.80 -6.46 20.85
C ASN A 323 13.69 -5.01 21.32
N THR A 324 14.45 -4.12 20.70
CA THR A 324 14.41 -2.67 20.98
C THR A 324 13.68 -1.93 19.85
N PHE A 325 12.67 -1.15 20.21
CA PHE A 325 11.98 -0.22 19.31
C PHE A 325 12.53 1.20 19.50
N ILE A 326 12.88 1.86 18.40
CA ILE A 326 13.36 3.24 18.34
C ILE A 326 12.14 4.15 18.11
N GLN A 327 11.94 5.11 19.02
CA GLN A 327 10.84 6.06 18.99
C GLN A 327 11.21 7.37 18.28
N ALA A 328 11.62 7.27 17.02
CA ALA A 328 11.99 8.43 16.20
C ALA A 328 11.40 8.30 14.79
N ASN A 329 11.52 9.35 13.98
CA ASN A 329 11.16 9.26 12.57
C ASN A 329 12.20 8.42 11.80
N SER A 330 11.77 7.80 10.70
CA SER A 330 12.61 6.90 9.91
C SER A 330 13.76 7.61 9.20
N ASN A 331 13.61 8.90 8.88
CA ASN A 331 14.66 9.72 8.26
C ASN A 331 15.85 9.94 9.21
N ASP A 332 15.61 10.18 10.49
CA ASP A 332 16.63 10.35 11.52
C ASP A 332 17.35 9.04 11.79
N ILE A 333 16.62 7.92 11.81
CA ILE A 333 17.20 6.58 11.93
C ILE A 333 18.07 6.25 10.71
N ARG A 334 17.61 6.56 9.49
CA ARG A 334 18.39 6.38 8.24
C ARG A 334 19.66 7.22 8.26
N ALA A 335 19.57 8.46 8.75
CA ALA A 335 20.72 9.37 8.80
C ALA A 335 21.90 8.82 9.61
N VAL A 336 21.67 7.91 10.57
CA VAL A 336 22.74 7.24 11.34
C VAL A 336 23.73 6.52 10.43
N CYS A 337 23.27 5.92 9.34
CA CYS A 337 24.12 5.23 8.36
C CYS A 337 24.82 6.19 7.37
N GLY A 338 25.04 7.45 7.76
CA GLY A 338 25.68 8.48 6.97
C GLY A 338 26.05 9.67 7.85
N ARG A 339 25.56 10.87 7.50
CA ARG A 339 25.89 12.13 8.19
C ARG A 339 25.52 12.18 9.69
N GLY A 340 24.59 11.34 10.13
CA GLY A 340 24.05 11.30 11.49
C GLY A 340 24.70 10.28 12.42
N GLY A 341 25.73 9.54 11.98
CA GLY A 341 26.43 8.56 12.81
C GLY A 341 27.95 8.59 12.66
N THR A 342 28.64 8.01 13.63
CA THR A 342 30.09 7.85 13.70
C THR A 342 30.45 6.36 13.53
N PRO A 343 31.31 6.00 12.56
CA PRO A 343 31.73 4.61 12.36
C PRO A 343 32.34 4.00 13.63
N GLN A 344 32.00 2.74 13.94
CA GLN A 344 32.54 1.98 15.09
C GLN A 344 33.47 0.83 14.66
N GLY A 345 33.70 0.68 13.35
CA GLY A 345 34.41 -0.46 12.76
C GLY A 345 33.49 -1.41 12.01
N GLY A 346 34.03 -2.06 10.97
CA GLY A 346 33.23 -2.88 10.06
C GLY A 346 32.12 -2.07 9.41
N ASN A 347 30.89 -2.58 9.49
CA ASN A 347 29.71 -1.92 8.96
C ASN A 347 28.84 -1.24 10.04
N LEU A 348 29.36 -1.05 11.26
CA LEU A 348 28.61 -0.48 12.39
C LEU A 348 28.77 1.05 12.50
N PHE A 349 27.66 1.75 12.77
CA PHE A 349 27.59 3.19 12.97
C PHE A 349 26.88 3.49 14.29
N LYS A 350 27.53 4.26 15.18
CA LYS A 350 26.92 4.79 16.40
C LYS A 350 26.25 6.11 16.08
N SER A 351 25.00 6.31 16.52
CA SER A 351 24.32 7.58 16.30
C SER A 351 25.06 8.74 16.96
N ASN A 352 25.05 9.92 16.33
CA ASN A 352 25.65 11.13 16.89
C ASN A 352 24.73 11.84 17.90
N GLN A 353 23.43 11.50 17.87
CA GLN A 353 22.42 11.97 18.80
C GLN A 353 21.77 10.78 19.50
N PRO A 354 21.36 10.92 20.78
CA PRO A 354 20.68 9.84 21.49
C PRO A 354 19.23 9.70 21.01
N PHE A 355 18.76 8.46 20.91
CA PHE A 355 17.39 8.13 20.52
C PHE A 355 16.58 7.64 21.73
N PRO A 356 15.31 8.05 21.86
CA PRO A 356 14.38 7.40 22.78
C PRO A 356 14.06 5.99 22.26
N VAL A 357 14.14 5.00 23.14
CA VAL A 357 13.91 3.59 22.81
C VAL A 357 13.07 2.88 23.87
N ILE A 358 12.40 1.80 23.46
CA ILE A 358 11.70 0.86 24.34
C ILE A 358 12.27 -0.53 24.11
N THR A 359 12.87 -1.11 25.15
CA THR A 359 13.41 -2.48 25.10
C THR A 359 12.42 -3.46 25.69
N CYS A 360 12.01 -4.43 24.89
CA CYS A 360 11.17 -5.56 25.26
C CYS A 360 12.05 -6.79 25.51
N LYS A 361 11.86 -7.43 26.67
CA LYS A 361 12.57 -8.66 27.04
C LYS A 361 11.58 -9.81 27.16
N LEU A 362 11.93 -10.95 26.55
CA LEU A 362 11.14 -12.17 26.63
C LEU A 362 11.02 -12.61 28.10
N GLN A 363 9.79 -12.89 28.54
CA GLN A 363 9.49 -13.43 29.86
C GLN A 363 9.19 -14.93 29.81
N SER A 364 8.39 -15.35 28.82
CA SER A 364 8.03 -16.76 28.66
C SER A 364 7.67 -17.08 27.20
N GLY A 365 7.64 -18.37 26.88
CA GLY A 365 7.42 -18.87 25.52
C GLY A 365 8.72 -19.20 24.78
N GLN A 366 8.67 -20.24 23.95
CA GLN A 366 9.82 -20.69 23.14
C GLN A 366 9.64 -20.36 21.65
N ARG A 367 8.41 -20.46 21.14
CA ARG A 367 8.05 -20.15 19.74
C ARG A 367 6.75 -19.36 19.64
N PRO A 368 6.57 -18.56 18.58
CA PRO A 368 5.29 -17.94 18.26
C PRO A 368 4.13 -18.96 18.15
N PRO A 369 2.89 -18.61 18.50
CA PRO A 369 2.44 -17.30 18.98
C PRO A 369 2.64 -17.11 20.49
N ARG A 370 3.23 -18.06 21.22
CA ARG A 370 3.27 -18.07 22.70
C ARG A 370 4.36 -17.19 23.32
N CYS A 371 5.04 -16.34 22.54
CA CYS A 371 6.05 -15.43 23.06
C CYS A 371 5.41 -14.34 23.92
N GLU A 372 5.72 -14.28 25.20
CA GLU A 372 5.24 -13.27 26.14
C GLU A 372 6.41 -12.40 26.60
N TYR A 373 6.25 -11.08 26.49
CA TYR A 373 7.26 -10.09 26.83
C TYR A 373 6.80 -9.25 28.00
N GLY A 374 7.74 -8.92 28.88
CA GLY A 374 7.44 -8.06 30.03
C GLY A 374 7.17 -6.61 29.64
N THR A 375 6.78 -5.81 30.62
CA THR A 375 6.68 -4.36 30.48
C THR A 375 7.99 -3.79 29.94
N GLY A 376 7.92 -3.11 28.81
CA GLY A 376 9.05 -2.51 28.13
C GLY A 376 9.80 -1.51 29.00
N LYS A 377 11.11 -1.43 28.81
CA LYS A 377 11.95 -0.45 29.52
C LYS A 377 12.25 0.72 28.60
N LYS A 378 11.79 1.92 28.98
CA LYS A 378 12.10 3.15 28.27
C LYS A 378 13.51 3.63 28.63
N SER A 379 14.27 4.06 27.64
CA SER A 379 15.60 4.65 27.82
C SER A 379 15.89 5.64 26.68
N THR A 380 16.86 6.53 26.87
CA THR A 380 17.39 7.41 25.82
C THR A 380 18.88 7.13 25.72
N ARG A 381 19.34 6.64 24.58
CA ARG A 381 20.74 6.22 24.39
C ARG A 381 21.19 6.37 22.94
N TYR A 382 22.50 6.42 22.74
CA TYR A 382 23.07 6.27 21.41
C TYR A 382 22.82 4.85 20.90
N VAL A 383 22.25 4.74 19.70
CA VAL A 383 21.99 3.45 19.06
C VAL A 383 23.15 3.10 18.16
N VAL A 384 23.43 1.81 18.00
CA VAL A 384 24.45 1.33 17.06
C VAL A 384 23.76 0.47 16.02
N LEU A 385 23.90 0.87 14.76
CA LEU A 385 23.26 0.22 13.63
C LEU A 385 24.30 -0.38 12.72
N GLY A 386 24.08 -1.61 12.26
CA GLY A 386 24.79 -2.14 11.10
C GLY A 386 24.20 -1.56 9.84
N CYS A 387 25.06 -1.03 8.97
CA CYS A 387 24.70 -0.33 7.75
C CYS A 387 25.18 -1.11 6.52
N ALA A 388 24.43 -1.05 5.42
CA ALA A 388 24.86 -1.53 4.10
C ALA A 388 24.57 -0.42 3.09
N GLU A 389 25.58 0.08 2.40
CA GLU A 389 25.49 1.19 1.43
C GLU A 389 24.64 2.38 1.90
N GLY A 390 24.81 2.77 3.16
CA GLY A 390 24.08 3.90 3.76
C GLY A 390 22.70 3.58 4.33
N TRP A 391 22.28 2.30 4.35
CA TRP A 391 20.99 1.85 4.87
C TRP A 391 21.13 1.03 6.14
N PRO A 392 20.31 1.28 7.18
CA PRO A 392 20.26 0.41 8.37
C PRO A 392 19.80 -1.00 8.01
N VAL A 393 20.52 -2.02 8.44
CA VAL A 393 20.17 -3.43 8.17
C VAL A 393 20.26 -4.32 9.40
N HIS A 394 20.78 -3.80 10.52
CA HIS A 394 20.95 -4.53 11.77
C HIS A 394 20.95 -3.54 12.95
N TYR A 395 20.40 -3.94 14.09
CA TYR A 395 20.48 -3.19 15.35
C TYR A 395 21.41 -3.95 16.30
N GLU A 396 22.48 -3.31 16.73
CA GLU A 396 23.42 -3.90 17.68
C GLU A 396 22.92 -3.67 19.11
N GLU A 397 22.54 -4.76 19.78
CA GLU A 397 22.09 -4.71 21.17
C GLU A 397 23.30 -4.65 22.11
N GLY A 398 23.34 -3.63 22.96
CA GLY A 398 24.17 -3.71 24.18
C GLY A 398 25.53 -3.01 24.16
N ILE A 399 25.68 -1.82 23.57
CA ILE A 399 26.78 -0.93 23.96
C ILE A 399 26.30 0.03 25.08
N PRO A 400 26.60 -0.24 26.36
CA PRO A 400 26.50 0.78 27.39
C PRO A 400 27.54 1.88 27.13
N ASP A 401 27.14 3.15 27.35
CA ASP A 401 28.08 4.27 27.29
C ASP A 401 29.21 4.07 28.30
N ALA A 402 30.40 3.74 27.80
CA ALA A 402 31.65 3.91 28.52
C ALA A 402 31.97 5.41 28.63
N LYS A 403 31.15 6.15 29.38
CA LYS A 403 31.41 7.52 29.85
C LYS A 403 30.37 7.96 30.90
N LYS A 404 30.29 7.20 31.99
CA LYS A 404 29.91 7.69 33.33
C LYS A 404 30.67 6.92 34.41
N THR A 405 31.98 7.15 34.43
CA THR A 405 32.79 7.08 35.66
C THR A 405 33.60 8.37 35.71
N GLY A 406 33.23 9.20 36.66
CA GLY A 406 33.68 10.56 36.91
C GLY A 406 32.79 11.11 38.00
#